data_AF-A0A8R7QBJ1-F1
#
_entry.id   AF-A0A8R7QBJ1-F1
#
_cell.length_a   1.000
_cell.length_b   1.000
_cell.length_c   1.000
_cell.angle_alpha   90.00
_cell.angle_beta   90.00
_cell.angle_gamma   90.00
#
_symmetry.space_group_name_H-M   'P 1'
#
loop_
_entity.id
_entity.type
_entity.pdbx_description
1 polymer ?
#
loop_
_entity_poly.entity_id
_entity_poly.type
_entity_poly.pdbx_seq_one_letter_code
_entity_poly.pdbx_strand_id
1 'polypeptide(L)'
;MLSLSARPILSAFLPKPKPRRLLLLLRPRRSSASASALTPPTPRTTTPDPPEDADPTPLFLRPPTHPVPEASLAAFRRRAAALVPPSAPHLHRHLRWLLADASAPAPSGADPAAPHLLRAPLDELEALWLRHVRDRRPFQYVVGNEHWKDLVVAVRDGVLIPRPETETVVDMVAAVEGFQDGWWADLGTGSGAIAVAVARMLGPGGRVFATDVSEVAVEVARLNVQRIKLR
;
A
#
# COMPACT_ATOMS: atom_id res chain seq x y z
N MET A 1 -5.35 -10.00 -17.95
CA MET A 1 -3.86 -9.93 -18.00
C MET A 1 -3.41 -8.55 -17.52
N LEU A 2 -2.90 -8.49 -16.29
CA LEU A 2 -2.30 -7.29 -15.69
C LEU A 2 -0.78 -7.38 -15.82
N SER A 3 -0.15 -6.42 -16.50
CA SER A 3 1.30 -6.38 -16.71
C SER A 3 1.95 -5.27 -15.88
N LEU A 4 3.07 -5.59 -15.21
CA LEU A 4 3.75 -4.71 -14.25
C LEU A 4 5.20 -4.44 -14.66
N SER A 5 5.54 -3.17 -14.91
CA SER A 5 6.87 -2.75 -15.37
C SER A 5 7.43 -1.57 -14.57
N ALA A 6 8.70 -1.68 -14.17
CA ALA A 6 9.48 -0.58 -13.61
C ALA A 6 10.10 0.34 -14.70
N ARG A 7 10.00 -0.06 -15.97
CA ARG A 7 10.55 0.69 -17.11
C ARG A 7 9.47 1.59 -17.69
N PRO A 8 9.79 2.85 -18.06
CA PRO A 8 8.88 3.71 -18.81
C PRO A 8 8.49 3.03 -20.14
N ILE A 9 7.24 3.23 -20.59
CA ILE A 9 6.64 2.64 -21.81
C ILE A 9 7.39 2.99 -23.12
N LEU A 10 8.49 3.75 -23.05
CA LEU A 10 9.22 4.30 -24.19
C LEU A 10 10.04 3.31 -25.04
N SER A 11 10.01 1.99 -24.80
CA SER A 11 10.86 1.05 -25.55
C SER A 11 10.17 0.15 -26.58
N ALA A 12 8.84 0.17 -26.72
CA ALA A 12 8.15 -0.79 -27.59
C ALA A 12 7.61 -0.24 -28.94
N PHE A 13 7.47 1.08 -29.13
CA PHE A 13 6.80 1.61 -30.34
C PHE A 13 7.37 2.94 -30.88
N LEU A 14 8.69 3.01 -31.10
CA LEU A 14 9.28 4.09 -31.91
C LEU A 14 10.11 3.49 -33.05
N PRO A 15 9.67 3.59 -34.33
CA PRO A 15 10.57 3.34 -35.44
C PRO A 15 11.72 4.36 -35.38
N LYS A 16 12.96 3.87 -35.48
CA LYS A 16 14.18 4.72 -35.47
C LYS A 16 14.03 5.87 -36.48
N PRO A 17 14.13 7.15 -36.08
CA PRO A 17 14.09 8.23 -37.06
C PRO A 17 15.39 8.25 -37.87
N LYS A 18 15.26 8.28 -39.20
CA LYS A 18 16.38 8.55 -40.13
C LYS A 18 16.80 10.03 -40.00
N PRO A 19 18.09 10.38 -40.16
CA PRO A 19 18.54 11.73 -39.95
C PRO A 19 18.11 12.60 -41.14
N ARG A 20 17.39 13.70 -40.86
CA ARG A 20 17.25 14.82 -41.80
C ARG A 20 17.72 16.08 -41.11
N ARG A 21 18.80 16.66 -41.64
CA ARG A 21 19.24 18.03 -41.34
C ARG A 21 18.15 18.99 -41.80
N LEU A 22 17.66 19.82 -40.90
CA LEU A 22 17.02 21.09 -41.26
C LEU A 22 17.54 22.16 -40.30
N LEU A 23 18.37 23.05 -40.85
CA LEU A 23 18.76 24.30 -40.21
C LEU A 23 17.52 25.20 -40.14
N LEU A 24 17.18 25.69 -38.95
CA LEU A 24 16.35 26.88 -38.81
C LEU A 24 16.84 27.68 -37.62
N LEU A 25 17.41 28.85 -37.93
CA LEU A 25 17.74 29.89 -36.98
C LEU A 25 16.45 30.45 -36.37
N LEU A 26 16.32 30.40 -35.04
CA LEU A 26 15.50 31.35 -34.30
C LEU A 26 16.26 31.87 -33.09
N ARG A 27 16.37 33.20 -33.02
CA ARG A 27 17.02 34.00 -31.98
C ARG A 27 16.27 33.89 -30.65
N PRO A 28 16.95 34.02 -29.50
CA PRO A 28 16.30 33.93 -28.19
C PRO A 28 15.55 35.23 -27.86
N ARG A 29 14.26 35.13 -27.56
CA ARG A 29 13.54 36.17 -26.80
C ARG A 29 13.77 35.92 -25.31
N ARG A 30 14.36 36.91 -24.63
CA ARG A 30 14.39 36.98 -23.16
C ARG A 30 12.97 37.22 -22.67
N SER A 31 12.48 36.36 -21.78
CA SER A 31 11.38 36.68 -20.87
C SER A 31 11.72 36.09 -19.51
N SER A 32 11.65 36.96 -18.51
CA SER A 32 11.97 36.75 -17.11
C SER A 32 11.04 35.74 -16.45
N ALA A 33 11.58 34.60 -16.03
CA ALA A 33 10.93 33.71 -15.07
C ALA A 33 11.65 33.85 -13.73
N SER A 34 10.89 34.22 -12.70
CA SER A 34 11.32 34.21 -11.30
C SER A 34 11.71 32.77 -10.92
N ALA A 35 13.01 32.55 -10.69
CA ALA A 35 13.52 31.31 -10.14
C ALA A 35 13.29 31.32 -8.62
N SER A 36 12.15 30.77 -8.19
CA SER A 36 12.02 30.34 -6.80
C SER A 36 12.85 29.06 -6.66
N ALA A 37 13.97 29.16 -5.96
CA ALA A 37 14.87 28.05 -5.70
C ALA A 37 14.09 26.94 -4.96
N LEU A 38 13.82 25.82 -5.65
CA LEU A 38 13.41 24.59 -5.02
C LEU A 38 14.60 24.09 -4.20
N THR A 39 14.54 24.30 -2.88
CA THR A 39 15.44 23.67 -1.93
C THR A 39 15.32 22.15 -2.11
N PRO A 40 16.41 21.40 -2.33
CA PRO A 40 16.34 19.95 -2.38
C PRO A 40 15.75 19.44 -1.05
N PRO A 41 14.86 18.43 -1.07
CA PRO A 41 14.35 17.85 0.17
C PRO A 41 15.53 17.31 0.98
N THR A 42 15.62 17.72 2.25
CA THR A 42 16.55 17.14 3.22
C THR A 42 16.42 15.62 3.23
N PRO A 43 17.55 14.87 3.23
CA PRO A 43 17.49 13.42 3.32
C PRO A 43 16.74 13.04 4.60
N ARG A 44 15.65 12.28 4.44
CA ARG A 44 14.98 11.65 5.57
C ARG A 44 16.00 10.79 6.29
N THR A 45 16.16 11.01 7.59
CA THR A 45 16.91 10.15 8.49
C THR A 45 16.46 8.72 8.22
N THR A 46 17.36 7.88 7.71
CA THR A 46 17.15 6.45 7.59
C THR A 46 16.89 5.95 9.00
N THR A 47 15.65 5.59 9.24
CA THR A 47 15.24 4.88 10.45
C THR A 47 15.93 3.53 10.44
N PRO A 48 16.29 2.96 11.60
CA PRO A 48 16.92 1.66 11.63
C PRO A 48 16.00 0.66 10.92
N ASP A 49 16.61 -0.23 10.14
CA ASP A 49 15.94 -1.37 9.55
C ASP A 49 15.16 -2.14 10.62
N PRO A 50 14.08 -2.87 10.25
CA PRO A 50 13.40 -3.75 11.18
C PRO A 50 14.42 -4.63 11.92
N PRO A 51 14.14 -5.03 13.18
CA PRO A 51 14.97 -6.02 13.84
C PRO A 51 15.13 -7.23 12.89
N GLU A 52 16.36 -7.71 12.71
CA GLU A 52 16.74 -8.72 11.70
C GLU A 52 15.89 -10.02 11.78
N ASP A 53 15.16 -10.23 12.89
CA ASP A 53 14.28 -11.37 13.16
C ASP A 53 12.77 -11.13 12.91
N ALA A 54 12.35 -9.95 12.46
CA ALA A 54 10.92 -9.71 12.19
C ALA A 54 10.48 -10.39 10.89
N ASP A 55 9.46 -11.25 10.96
CA ASP A 55 8.83 -11.87 9.78
C ASP A 55 8.42 -10.76 8.78
N PRO A 56 9.04 -10.71 7.58
CA PRO A 56 8.77 -9.65 6.61
C PRO A 56 7.37 -9.73 6.02
N THR A 57 6.64 -10.82 6.30
CA THR A 57 5.25 -11.00 5.91
C THR A 57 4.36 -9.99 6.65
N PRO A 58 3.54 -9.20 5.95
CA PRO A 58 2.54 -8.33 6.58
C PRO A 58 1.64 -9.09 7.57
N LEU A 59 1.29 -8.46 8.70
CA LEU A 59 0.57 -9.09 9.81
C LEU A 59 -0.69 -9.83 9.34
N PHE A 60 -1.52 -9.19 8.52
CA PHE A 60 -2.77 -9.75 7.97
C PHE A 60 -2.60 -11.02 7.12
N LEU A 61 -1.39 -11.29 6.63
CA LEU A 61 -1.05 -12.45 5.79
C LEU A 61 -0.49 -13.63 6.59
N ARG A 62 -0.09 -13.40 7.84
CA ARG A 62 0.50 -14.46 8.68
C ARG A 62 -0.59 -15.40 9.20
N PRO A 63 -0.31 -16.70 9.34
CA PRO A 63 -1.26 -17.62 9.94
C PRO A 63 -1.46 -17.33 11.43
N PRO A 64 -2.67 -17.52 12.00
CA PRO A 64 -2.93 -17.28 13.41
C PRO A 64 -2.45 -18.47 14.26
N THR A 65 -1.16 -18.51 14.57
CA THR A 65 -0.49 -19.65 15.24
C THR A 65 -0.12 -19.40 16.70
N HIS A 66 -0.34 -18.20 17.23
CA HIS A 66 0.10 -17.83 18.58
C HIS A 66 -1.07 -17.86 19.57
N PRO A 67 -1.19 -18.90 20.43
CA PRO A 67 -2.24 -18.96 21.43
C PRO A 67 -1.97 -17.98 22.58
N VAL A 68 -2.98 -17.17 22.91
CA VAL A 68 -2.92 -16.14 23.94
C VAL A 68 -4.16 -16.23 24.84
N PRO A 69 -4.01 -16.40 26.17
CA PRO A 69 -5.14 -16.34 27.10
C PRO A 69 -5.81 -14.95 27.09
N GLU A 70 -7.13 -14.89 27.26
CA GLU A 70 -7.87 -13.61 27.30
C GLU A 70 -7.34 -12.67 28.40
N ALA A 71 -6.89 -13.20 29.54
CA ALA A 71 -6.27 -12.37 30.59
C ALA A 71 -5.01 -11.62 30.10
N SER A 72 -4.16 -12.29 29.30
CA SER A 72 -2.95 -11.70 28.71
C SER A 72 -3.29 -10.70 27.62
N LEU A 73 -4.27 -11.01 26.77
CA LEU A 73 -4.75 -10.12 25.73
C LEU A 73 -5.42 -8.86 26.32
N ALA A 74 -6.23 -9.02 27.37
CA ALA A 74 -6.82 -7.92 28.12
C ALA A 74 -5.76 -7.04 28.81
N ALA A 75 -4.72 -7.65 29.38
CA ALA A 75 -3.59 -6.90 29.94
C ALA A 75 -2.84 -6.09 28.88
N PHE A 76 -2.57 -6.69 27.71
CA PHE A 76 -1.99 -5.99 26.56
C PHE A 76 -2.87 -4.82 26.11
N ARG A 77 -4.18 -5.05 25.91
CA ARG A 77 -5.15 -4.01 25.53
C ARG A 77 -5.09 -2.80 26.47
N ARG A 78 -5.08 -3.03 27.79
CA ARG A 78 -4.98 -1.95 28.79
C ARG A 78 -3.67 -1.18 28.69
N ARG A 79 -2.52 -1.88 28.62
CA ARG A 79 -1.20 -1.23 28.51
C ARG A 79 -1.08 -0.42 27.22
N ALA A 80 -1.48 -0.99 26.09
CA ALA A 80 -1.43 -0.33 24.79
C ALA A 80 -2.32 0.92 24.74
N ALA A 81 -3.53 0.85 25.30
CA ALA A 81 -4.45 2.00 25.38
C ALA A 81 -3.93 3.12 26.30
N ALA A 82 -3.20 2.77 27.37
CA ALA A 82 -2.61 3.75 28.29
C ALA A 82 -1.48 4.59 27.65
N LEU A 83 -0.93 4.15 26.52
CA LEU A 83 0.11 4.89 25.78
C LEU A 83 -0.45 6.06 24.96
N VAL A 84 -1.77 6.18 24.81
CA VAL A 84 -2.41 7.19 23.97
C VAL A 84 -3.41 8.03 24.76
N PRO A 85 -3.47 9.36 24.53
CA PRO A 85 -4.38 10.20 25.29
C PRO A 85 -5.85 9.87 24.96
N PRO A 86 -6.79 10.01 25.92
CA PRO A 86 -8.21 9.82 25.67
C PRO A 86 -8.76 10.74 24.56
N SER A 87 -8.15 11.91 24.36
CA SER A 87 -8.50 12.89 23.33
C SER A 87 -8.05 12.51 21.91
N ALA A 88 -7.41 11.37 21.70
CA ALA A 88 -6.95 10.90 20.38
C ALA A 88 -7.78 9.70 19.86
N PRO A 89 -9.05 9.91 19.43
CA PRO A 89 -9.95 8.84 19.01
C PRO A 89 -9.43 8.03 17.80
N HIS A 90 -8.59 8.64 16.95
CA HIS A 90 -7.96 7.96 15.82
C HIS A 90 -6.97 6.87 16.28
N LEU A 91 -6.20 7.11 17.35
CA LEU A 91 -5.26 6.11 17.88
C LEU A 91 -6.01 4.96 18.56
N HIS A 92 -7.08 5.25 19.31
CA HIS A 92 -7.94 4.20 19.86
C HIS A 92 -8.56 3.33 18.77
N ARG A 93 -8.91 3.91 17.61
CA ARG A 93 -9.35 3.16 16.44
C ARG A 93 -8.23 2.31 15.85
N HIS A 94 -7.02 2.84 15.71
CA HIS A 94 -5.87 2.08 15.20
C HIS A 94 -5.51 0.90 16.11
N LEU A 95 -5.59 1.05 17.44
CA LEU A 95 -5.39 -0.06 18.37
C LEU A 95 -6.45 -1.15 18.17
N ARG A 96 -7.71 -0.77 17.99
CA ARG A 96 -8.77 -1.73 17.67
C ARG A 96 -8.51 -2.46 16.36
N TRP A 97 -8.02 -1.77 15.33
CA TRP A 97 -7.64 -2.38 14.06
C TRP A 97 -6.45 -3.31 14.18
N LEU A 98 -5.40 -2.93 14.92
CA LEU A 98 -4.25 -3.81 15.17
C LEU A 98 -4.69 -5.13 15.78
N LEU A 99 -5.57 -5.06 16.80
CA LEU A 99 -6.08 -6.25 17.48
C LEU A 99 -7.00 -7.09 16.57
N ALA A 100 -7.83 -6.44 15.76
CA ALA A 100 -8.70 -7.13 14.81
C ALA A 100 -7.89 -7.85 13.73
N ASP A 101 -6.84 -7.21 13.19
CA ASP A 101 -5.97 -7.79 12.18
C ASP A 101 -5.11 -8.93 12.75
N ALA A 102 -4.59 -8.74 13.96
CA ALA A 102 -3.82 -9.74 14.67
C ALA A 102 -4.64 -10.98 15.05
N SER A 103 -5.97 -10.88 15.21
CA SER A 103 -6.80 -11.98 15.69
C SER A 103 -7.42 -12.76 14.54
N ALA A 104 -7.46 -14.09 14.65
CA ALA A 104 -8.35 -14.88 13.82
C ALA A 104 -9.82 -14.63 14.20
N PRO A 105 -10.76 -14.65 13.24
CA PRO A 105 -12.17 -14.78 13.57
C PRO A 105 -12.37 -16.09 14.33
N ALA A 106 -13.02 -16.02 15.50
CA ALA A 106 -13.34 -17.20 16.27
C ALA A 106 -14.30 -18.09 15.46
N PRO A 107 -14.07 -19.42 15.38
CA PRO A 107 -15.02 -20.31 14.74
C PRO A 107 -16.36 -20.25 15.46
N SER A 108 -17.45 -20.42 14.70
CA SER A 108 -18.80 -20.46 15.27
C SER A 108 -18.90 -21.60 16.28
N GLY A 109 -19.26 -21.29 17.52
CA GLY A 109 -19.33 -22.27 18.61
C GLY A 109 -17.99 -22.56 19.30
N ALA A 110 -16.97 -21.71 19.10
CA ALA A 110 -15.73 -21.78 19.88
C ALA A 110 -16.01 -21.67 21.39
N ASP A 111 -15.30 -22.47 22.18
CA ASP A 111 -15.31 -22.37 23.64
C ASP A 111 -14.83 -20.97 24.07
N PRO A 112 -15.63 -20.20 24.84
CA PRO A 112 -15.22 -18.89 25.36
C PRO A 112 -13.95 -18.94 26.24
N ALA A 113 -13.61 -20.11 26.78
CA ALA A 113 -12.40 -20.32 27.57
C ALA A 113 -11.17 -20.68 26.72
N ALA A 114 -11.34 -20.94 25.42
CA ALA A 114 -10.22 -21.26 24.53
C ALA A 114 -9.31 -20.03 24.35
N PRO A 115 -7.99 -20.24 24.19
CA PRO A 115 -7.07 -19.15 23.92
C PRO A 115 -7.36 -18.49 22.57
N HIS A 116 -7.12 -17.18 22.49
CA HIS A 116 -7.16 -16.44 21.24
C HIS A 116 -5.95 -16.82 20.38
N LEU A 117 -6.19 -17.17 19.12
CA LEU A 117 -5.11 -17.39 18.16
C LEU A 117 -4.76 -16.08 17.45
N LEU A 118 -3.54 -15.61 17.68
CA LEU A 118 -3.00 -14.40 17.07
C LEU A 118 -2.02 -14.73 15.93
N ARG A 119 -1.88 -13.79 14.99
CA ARG A 119 -0.96 -13.81 13.84
C ARG A 119 0.47 -13.38 14.18
N ALA A 120 0.67 -12.88 15.39
CA ALA A 120 1.96 -12.50 15.95
C ALA A 120 1.90 -12.61 17.49
N PRO A 121 3.01 -12.83 18.17
CA PRO A 121 3.06 -12.85 19.63
C PRO A 121 2.85 -11.43 20.21
N LEU A 122 2.43 -11.35 21.48
CA LEU A 122 2.03 -10.07 22.11
C LEU A 122 3.16 -9.04 22.20
N ASP A 123 4.40 -9.49 22.37
CA ASP A 123 5.60 -8.65 22.40
C ASP A 123 5.88 -8.01 21.02
N GLU A 124 5.69 -8.76 19.94
CA GLU A 124 5.77 -8.19 18.59
C GLU A 124 4.65 -7.17 18.36
N LEU A 125 3.40 -7.48 18.75
CA LEU A 125 2.30 -6.52 18.66
C LEU A 125 2.54 -5.26 19.48
N GLU A 126 3.18 -5.39 20.64
CA GLU A 126 3.62 -4.26 21.47
C GLU A 126 4.68 -3.43 20.73
N ALA A 127 5.67 -4.06 20.11
CA ALA A 127 6.66 -3.38 19.29
C ALA A 127 6.03 -2.65 18.08
N LEU A 128 5.11 -3.29 17.36
CA LEU A 128 4.35 -2.67 16.26
C LEU A 128 3.62 -1.42 16.75
N TRP A 129 2.88 -1.54 17.85
CA TRP A 129 2.12 -0.44 18.43
C TRP A 129 3.03 0.72 18.83
N LEU A 130 4.18 0.43 19.45
CA LEU A 130 5.17 1.43 19.85
C LEU A 130 5.72 2.20 18.64
N ARG A 131 6.03 1.53 17.52
CA ARG A 131 6.46 2.22 16.29
C ARG A 131 5.39 3.19 15.78
N HIS A 132 4.11 2.84 15.90
CA HIS A 132 3.04 3.73 15.50
C HIS A 132 2.93 4.95 16.43
N VAL A 133 2.85 4.75 17.75
CA VAL A 133 2.53 5.82 18.70
C VAL A 133 3.74 6.68 19.10
N ARG A 134 4.95 6.10 19.15
CA ARG A 134 6.18 6.82 19.53
C ARG A 134 6.90 7.40 18.33
N ASP A 135 7.14 6.56 17.31
CA ASP A 135 7.93 6.96 16.14
C ASP A 135 7.08 7.66 15.07
N ARG A 136 5.77 7.81 15.33
CA ARG A 136 4.79 8.43 14.42
C ARG A 136 4.80 7.78 13.03
N ARG A 137 5.12 6.49 12.95
CA ARG A 137 5.03 5.73 11.70
C ARG A 137 3.57 5.63 11.27
N PRO A 138 3.25 5.80 9.97
CA PRO A 138 1.90 5.55 9.47
C PRO A 138 1.43 4.16 9.90
N PHE A 139 0.21 4.08 10.43
CA PHE A 139 -0.34 2.83 10.98
C PHE A 139 -0.32 1.71 9.95
N GLN A 140 -0.65 2.02 8.70
CA GLN A 140 -0.67 1.08 7.58
C GLN A 140 0.68 0.44 7.30
N TYR A 141 1.79 1.18 7.44
CA TYR A 141 3.12 0.59 7.28
C TYR A 141 3.50 -0.28 8.46
N VAL A 142 2.98 0.02 9.65
CA VAL A 142 3.19 -0.81 10.84
C VAL A 142 2.49 -2.17 10.69
N VAL A 143 1.24 -2.20 10.19
CA VAL A 143 0.49 -3.45 9.97
C VAL A 143 0.73 -4.08 8.59
N GLY A 144 1.41 -3.37 7.69
CA GLY A 144 1.75 -3.81 6.35
C GLY A 144 0.58 -3.85 5.37
N ASN A 145 -0.54 -3.19 5.67
CA ASN A 145 -1.74 -3.18 4.83
C ASN A 145 -2.58 -1.91 4.93
N GLU A 146 -3.43 -1.71 3.93
CA GLU A 146 -4.49 -0.71 3.92
C GLU A 146 -5.80 -1.31 3.39
N HIS A 147 -6.90 -0.95 4.05
CA HIS A 147 -8.25 -1.21 3.55
C HIS A 147 -8.64 -0.08 2.59
N TRP A 148 -8.89 -0.43 1.32
CA TRP A 148 -9.21 0.54 0.27
C TRP A 148 -10.29 -0.05 -0.64
N LYS A 149 -11.43 0.63 -0.78
CA LYS A 149 -12.64 0.11 -1.42
C LYS A 149 -13.04 -1.26 -0.83
N ASP A 150 -13.26 -2.27 -1.67
CA ASP A 150 -13.51 -3.67 -1.27
C ASP A 150 -12.22 -4.51 -1.19
N LEU A 151 -11.06 -3.87 -1.21
CA LEU A 151 -9.75 -4.51 -1.20
C LEU A 151 -9.02 -4.29 0.14
N VAL A 152 -8.21 -5.27 0.50
CA VAL A 152 -7.10 -5.08 1.44
C VAL A 152 -5.82 -5.17 0.62
N VAL A 153 -4.99 -4.14 0.62
CA VAL A 153 -3.75 -4.13 -0.16
C VAL A 153 -2.55 -4.09 0.77
N ALA A 154 -1.53 -4.88 0.47
CA ALA A 154 -0.24 -4.78 1.13
C ALA A 154 0.38 -3.41 0.80
N VAL A 155 0.99 -2.78 1.81
CA VAL A 155 1.74 -1.53 1.69
C VAL A 155 2.96 -1.59 2.60
N ARG A 156 4.01 -0.86 2.24
CA ARG A 156 5.23 -0.70 3.05
C ARG A 156 5.89 0.63 2.73
N ASP A 157 6.94 0.96 3.49
CA ASP A 157 7.78 2.13 3.23
C ASP A 157 8.22 2.17 1.75
N GLY A 158 8.16 3.36 1.13
CA GLY A 158 8.46 3.54 -0.29
C GLY A 158 7.27 3.36 -1.23
N VAL A 159 6.08 3.01 -0.72
CA VAL A 159 4.84 2.88 -1.50
C VAL A 159 3.76 3.77 -0.93
N LEU A 160 3.10 4.57 -1.77
CA LEU A 160 1.99 5.42 -1.32
C LEU A 160 0.85 4.58 -0.72
N ILE A 161 0.41 4.94 0.48
CA ILE A 161 -0.81 4.39 1.08
C ILE A 161 -2.00 4.91 0.25
N PRO A 162 -2.81 4.04 -0.37
CA PRO A 162 -3.99 4.44 -1.12
C PRO A 162 -4.91 5.33 -0.28
N ARG A 163 -5.51 6.34 -0.90
CA ARG A 163 -6.35 7.31 -0.21
C ARG A 163 -7.82 7.08 -0.56
N PRO A 164 -8.78 7.29 0.36
CA PRO A 164 -10.21 7.13 0.05
C PRO A 164 -10.65 7.96 -1.17
N GLU A 165 -10.07 9.15 -1.34
CA GLU A 165 -10.37 10.03 -2.46
C GLU A 165 -9.98 9.44 -3.82
N THR A 166 -9.01 8.51 -3.87
CA THR A 166 -8.62 7.85 -5.13
C THR A 166 -9.58 6.75 -5.56
N GLU A 167 -10.54 6.35 -4.72
CA GLU A 167 -11.56 5.36 -5.08
C GLU A 167 -12.42 5.85 -6.25
N THR A 168 -12.69 7.16 -6.33
CA THR A 168 -13.48 7.77 -7.41
C THR A 168 -12.85 7.56 -8.80
N VAL A 169 -11.54 7.35 -8.90
CA VAL A 169 -10.88 7.04 -10.19
C VAL A 169 -11.43 5.74 -10.78
N VAL A 170 -11.74 4.75 -9.95
CA VAL A 170 -12.31 3.47 -10.37
C VAL A 170 -13.73 3.68 -10.92
N ASP A 171 -14.51 4.54 -10.28
CA ASP A 171 -15.86 4.89 -10.75
C ASP A 171 -15.83 5.65 -12.08
N MET A 172 -14.84 6.54 -12.27
CA MET A 172 -14.64 7.22 -13.55
C MET A 172 -14.33 6.24 -14.68
N VAL A 173 -13.53 5.20 -14.41
CA VAL A 173 -13.25 4.14 -15.39
C VAL A 173 -14.53 3.38 -15.74
N ALA A 174 -15.37 3.07 -14.76
CA ALA A 174 -16.66 2.38 -14.96
C ALA A 174 -17.61 3.17 -15.87
N ALA A 175 -17.52 4.50 -15.84
CA ALA A 175 -18.40 5.39 -16.58
C ALA A 175 -18.01 5.57 -18.06
N VAL A 176 -16.85 5.04 -18.49
CA VAL A 176 -16.42 5.12 -19.89
C VAL A 176 -17.22 4.13 -20.75
N GLU A 177 -17.82 4.62 -21.84
CA GLU A 177 -18.52 3.78 -22.80
C GLU A 177 -17.56 2.75 -23.42
N GLY A 178 -17.94 1.47 -23.39
CA GLY A 178 -17.09 0.39 -23.88
C GLY A 178 -15.83 0.12 -23.03
N PHE A 179 -15.79 0.53 -21.75
CA PHE A 179 -14.59 0.37 -20.91
C PHE A 179 -14.04 -1.06 -20.85
N GLN A 180 -14.92 -2.07 -21.00
CA GLN A 180 -14.55 -3.49 -20.95
C GLN A 180 -13.65 -3.94 -22.11
N ASP A 181 -13.76 -3.30 -23.28
CA ASP A 181 -12.99 -3.65 -24.48
C ASP A 181 -11.63 -2.93 -24.55
N GLY A 182 -11.44 -1.92 -23.69
CA GLY A 182 -10.30 -1.03 -23.66
C GLY A 182 -8.99 -1.63 -23.13
N TRP A 183 -7.89 -0.93 -23.42
CA TRP A 183 -6.59 -1.15 -22.79
C TRP A 183 -6.37 -0.03 -21.78
N TRP A 184 -6.19 -0.38 -20.51
CA TRP A 184 -6.03 0.58 -19.44
C TRP A 184 -4.57 0.69 -19.02
N ALA A 185 -4.14 1.89 -18.64
CA ALA A 185 -2.81 2.13 -18.10
C ALA A 185 -2.90 2.89 -16.76
N ASP A 186 -2.22 2.37 -15.74
CA ASP A 186 -2.05 3.00 -14.43
C ASP A 186 -0.58 3.45 -14.29
N LEU A 187 -0.37 4.77 -14.31
CA LEU A 187 0.95 5.40 -14.33
C LEU A 187 1.29 5.92 -12.93
N GLY A 188 2.29 5.34 -12.30
CA GLY A 188 2.56 5.56 -10.87
C GLY A 188 1.66 4.68 -9.99
N THR A 189 1.60 3.39 -10.32
CA THR A 189 0.63 2.44 -9.75
C THR A 189 0.77 2.26 -8.24
N GLY A 190 1.93 2.59 -7.64
CA GLY A 190 2.16 2.46 -6.21
C GLY A 190 1.90 1.04 -5.72
N SER A 191 0.92 0.86 -4.83
CA SER A 191 0.53 -0.45 -4.32
C SER A 191 -0.24 -1.32 -5.32
N GLY A 192 -0.58 -0.77 -6.49
CA GLY A 192 -1.42 -1.42 -7.49
C GLY A 192 -2.92 -1.32 -7.22
N ALA A 193 -3.35 -0.53 -6.22
CA ALA A 193 -4.76 -0.49 -5.78
C ALA A 193 -5.74 -0.18 -6.92
N ILE A 194 -5.49 0.87 -7.71
CA ILE A 194 -6.33 1.26 -8.85
C ILE A 194 -6.26 0.20 -9.95
N ALA A 195 -5.05 -0.17 -10.39
CA ALA A 195 -4.87 -1.20 -11.41
C ALA A 195 -5.57 -2.53 -11.08
N VAL A 196 -5.48 -2.97 -9.82
CA VAL A 196 -6.15 -4.18 -9.34
C VAL A 196 -7.67 -4.02 -9.36
N ALA A 197 -8.20 -2.91 -8.86
CA ALA A 197 -9.65 -2.67 -8.86
C ALA A 197 -10.23 -2.60 -10.27
N VAL A 198 -9.56 -1.89 -11.18
CA VAL A 198 -9.95 -1.82 -12.60
C VAL A 198 -9.87 -3.21 -13.23
N ALA A 199 -8.79 -3.96 -13.02
CA ALA A 199 -8.67 -5.33 -13.54
C ALA A 199 -9.78 -6.26 -13.04
N ARG A 200 -10.22 -6.12 -11.77
CA ARG A 200 -11.35 -6.91 -11.24
C ARG A 200 -12.67 -6.56 -11.94
N MET A 201 -12.91 -5.28 -12.25
CA MET A 201 -14.12 -4.85 -12.95
C MET A 201 -14.16 -5.31 -14.41
N LEU A 202 -13.01 -5.33 -15.08
CA LEU A 202 -12.92 -5.79 -16.48
C LEU A 202 -13.11 -7.31 -16.61
N GLY A 203 -12.90 -8.06 -15.53
CA GLY A 203 -13.10 -9.51 -15.51
C GLY A 203 -12.12 -10.29 -16.40
N PRO A 204 -12.44 -11.57 -16.71
CA PRO A 204 -11.58 -12.44 -17.51
C PRO A 204 -11.43 -11.91 -18.94
N GLY A 205 -10.23 -11.42 -19.28
CA GLY A 205 -9.92 -10.82 -20.59
C GLY A 205 -9.54 -9.34 -20.52
N GLY A 206 -9.81 -8.68 -19.39
CA GLY A 206 -9.38 -7.31 -19.14
C GLY A 206 -7.87 -7.12 -19.26
N ARG A 207 -7.46 -5.96 -19.79
CA ARG A 207 -6.06 -5.59 -20.01
C ARG A 207 -5.75 -4.29 -19.28
N VAL A 208 -4.88 -4.40 -18.27
CA VAL A 208 -4.39 -3.26 -17.50
C VAL A 208 -2.87 -3.31 -17.48
N PHE A 209 -2.23 -2.19 -17.78
CA PHE A 209 -0.78 -2.01 -17.71
C PHE A 209 -0.46 -1.07 -16.57
N ALA A 210 0.20 -1.57 -15.55
CA ALA A 210 0.55 -0.81 -14.38
C ALA A 210 2.07 -0.58 -14.35
N THR A 211 2.46 0.68 -14.17
CA THR A 211 3.88 1.06 -14.18
C THR A 211 4.19 1.96 -13.01
N ASP A 212 5.41 1.86 -12.50
CA ASP A 212 5.95 2.77 -11.49
C ASP A 212 7.44 2.96 -11.73
N VAL A 213 7.99 4.09 -11.33
CA VAL A 213 9.44 4.32 -11.35
C VAL A 213 10.13 3.63 -10.17
N SER A 214 9.39 3.40 -9.08
CA SER A 214 9.88 2.75 -7.87
C SER A 214 9.83 1.24 -8.00
N GLU A 215 10.98 0.57 -7.92
CA GLU A 215 11.06 -0.89 -7.88
C GLU A 215 10.28 -1.47 -6.69
N VAL A 216 10.34 -0.79 -5.53
CA VAL A 216 9.61 -1.15 -4.32
C VAL A 216 8.09 -1.15 -4.56
N ALA A 217 7.58 -0.16 -5.30
CA ALA A 217 6.17 -0.07 -5.67
C ALA A 217 5.77 -1.21 -6.62
N VAL A 218 6.58 -1.49 -7.63
CA VAL A 218 6.34 -2.59 -8.57
C VAL A 218 6.30 -3.95 -7.85
N GLU A 219 7.19 -4.19 -6.88
CA GLU A 219 7.17 -5.41 -6.06
C GLU A 219 5.88 -5.54 -5.24
N VAL A 220 5.45 -4.45 -4.57
CA VAL A 220 4.21 -4.44 -3.78
C VAL A 220 2.98 -4.63 -4.66
N ALA A 221 2.94 -3.96 -5.82
CA ALA A 221 1.88 -4.15 -6.80
C ALA A 221 1.81 -5.61 -7.26
N ARG A 222 2.96 -6.26 -7.57
CA ARG A 222 3.00 -7.68 -7.95
C ARG A 222 2.44 -8.57 -6.84
N LEU A 223 2.84 -8.33 -5.59
CA LEU A 223 2.33 -9.07 -4.43
C LEU A 223 0.80 -8.95 -4.35
N ASN A 224 0.26 -7.74 -4.49
CA ASN A 224 -1.19 -7.50 -4.42
C ASN A 224 -1.95 -8.18 -5.56
N VAL A 225 -1.41 -8.16 -6.79
CA VAL A 225 -2.00 -8.86 -7.94
C VAL A 225 -2.08 -10.37 -7.70
N GLN A 226 -0.99 -10.97 -7.23
CA GLN A 226 -0.93 -12.40 -6.93
C GLN A 226 -1.92 -12.77 -5.81
N ARG A 227 -1.97 -11.97 -4.74
CA ARG A 227 -2.83 -12.19 -3.57
C ARG A 227 -4.32 -12.13 -3.92
N ILE A 228 -4.70 -11.17 -4.77
CA ILE A 228 -6.09 -10.91 -5.14
C ILE A 228 -6.56 -11.83 -6.28
N LYS A 229 -5.70 -12.78 -6.70
CA LYS A 229 -5.97 -13.83 -7.71
C LYS A 229 -6.54 -13.28 -9.02
N LEU A 230 -6.02 -12.15 -9.45
CA LEU A 230 -6.25 -11.67 -10.82
C LEU A 230 -5.50 -12.59 -11.78
N ARG A 231 -6.21 -13.23 -12.72
CA ARG A 231 -5.63 -14.03 -13.80
C ARG A 231 -5.32 -13.16 -15.02
#